data_AF-A0A835QEJ0-F1
#
_entry.id   AF-A0A835QEJ0-F1
#
_cell.length_a   1.000
_cell.length_b   1.000
_cell.length_c   1.000
_cell.angle_alpha   90.00
_cell.angle_beta   90.00
_cell.angle_gamma   90.00
#
_symmetry.space_group_name_H-M   'P 1'
#
loop_
_entity.id
_entity.type
_entity.pdbx_description
1 polymer ?
#
loop_
_entity_poly.entity_id
_entity_poly.type
_entity_poly.pdbx_seq_one_letter_code
_entity_poly.pdbx_strand_id
1 'polypeptide(L)'
;MNPLMNWGNKQAKDVVKAVKKRLQNKNPRVQFLALTLLETMIKNCGDFVHFQVVDREVLHDMVKIVRKSTDMQVRDKILVLLDSWQEAFGGPGGKYPQYYHAYAELKVRLEVLHASNIC
;
A
#
# COMPACT_ATOMS: atom_id res chain seq x y z
N MET A 1 -14.70 -25.48 -12.70
CA MET A 1 -13.68 -24.71 -11.94
C MET A 1 -12.31 -25.10 -12.46
N ASN A 2 -11.54 -24.18 -13.04
CA ASN A 2 -10.23 -24.48 -13.65
C ASN A 2 -9.12 -24.56 -12.59
N PRO A 3 -8.37 -25.68 -12.47
CA PRO A 3 -7.32 -25.87 -11.47
C PRO A 3 -6.18 -24.84 -11.53
N LEU A 4 -5.90 -24.30 -12.71
CA LEU A 4 -4.82 -23.33 -12.95
C LEU A 4 -5.06 -21.99 -12.24
N MET A 5 -6.32 -21.60 -12.07
CA MET A 5 -6.69 -20.35 -11.40
C MET A 5 -6.52 -20.45 -9.87
N ASN A 6 -6.72 -21.65 -9.30
CA ASN A 6 -6.53 -21.89 -7.86
C ASN A 6 -5.03 -21.81 -7.47
N TRP A 7 -4.13 -22.27 -8.34
CA TRP A 7 -2.69 -22.26 -8.07
C TRP A 7 -2.11 -20.84 -8.00
N GLY A 8 -2.39 -20.00 -8.99
CA GLY A 8 -1.96 -18.59 -9.00
C GLY A 8 -2.50 -17.83 -7.80
N ASN A 9 -3.74 -18.12 -7.40
CA ASN A 9 -4.37 -17.51 -6.23
C ASN A 9 -3.66 -17.86 -4.91
N LYS A 10 -3.29 -19.13 -4.72
CA LYS A 10 -2.57 -19.58 -3.52
C LYS A 10 -1.17 -18.96 -3.44
N GLN A 11 -0.47 -18.89 -4.57
CA GLN A 11 0.87 -18.31 -4.61
C GLN A 11 0.87 -16.82 -4.31
N ALA A 12 0.02 -16.02 -4.98
CA ALA A 12 -0.03 -14.60 -4.71
C ALA A 12 -0.53 -14.29 -3.28
N LYS A 13 -1.42 -15.13 -2.73
CA LYS A 13 -1.81 -15.07 -1.31
C LYS A 13 -0.63 -15.22 -0.35
N ASP A 14 0.31 -16.13 -0.63
CA ASP A 14 1.50 -16.36 0.19
C ASP A 14 2.57 -15.28 -0.02
N VAL A 15 2.75 -14.83 -1.27
CA VAL A 15 3.70 -13.75 -1.59
C VAL A 15 3.27 -12.44 -0.94
N VAL A 16 2.00 -12.03 -1.06
CA VAL A 16 1.50 -10.80 -0.41
C VAL A 16 1.63 -10.89 1.12
N LYS A 17 1.40 -12.06 1.71
CA LYS A 17 1.63 -12.30 3.14
C LYS A 17 3.11 -12.08 3.52
N ALA A 18 4.04 -12.58 2.71
CA ALA A 18 5.47 -12.37 2.93
C ALA A 18 5.87 -10.89 2.79
N VAL A 19 5.33 -10.18 1.78
CA VAL A 19 5.54 -8.74 1.59
C VAL A 19 5.03 -7.96 2.80
N LYS A 20 3.80 -8.23 3.27
CA LYS A 20 3.23 -7.61 4.48
C LYS A 20 4.17 -7.78 5.68
N LYS A 21 4.69 -8.99 5.90
CA LYS A 21 5.64 -9.27 7.01
C LYS A 21 6.93 -8.43 6.88
N ARG A 22 7.41 -8.18 5.67
CA ARG A 22 8.60 -7.33 5.43
C ARG A 22 8.31 -5.85 5.63
N LEU A 23 7.11 -5.37 5.28
CA LEU A 23 6.67 -4.00 5.58
C LEU A 23 6.60 -3.71 7.10
N GLN A 24 6.25 -4.71 7.90
CA GLN A 24 6.23 -4.60 9.36
C GLN A 24 7.62 -4.67 10.03
N ASN A 25 8.70 -4.82 9.25
CA ASN A 25 10.06 -4.81 9.77
C ASN A 25 10.48 -3.39 10.22
N LYS A 26 11.27 -3.28 11.30
CA LYS A 26 11.76 -1.99 11.79
C LYS A 26 12.85 -1.37 10.92
N ASN A 27 13.52 -2.15 10.07
CA ASN A 27 14.60 -1.68 9.22
C ASN A 27 14.02 -0.95 7.98
N PRO A 28 14.29 0.36 7.82
CA PRO A 28 13.74 1.16 6.72
C PRO A 28 14.12 0.64 5.33
N ARG A 29 15.34 0.09 5.16
CA ARG A 29 15.75 -0.51 3.88
C ARG A 29 14.91 -1.73 3.52
N VAL A 30 14.57 -2.56 4.51
CA VAL A 30 13.70 -3.74 4.30
C VAL A 30 12.29 -3.29 3.91
N GLN A 31 11.76 -2.25 4.56
CA GLN A 31 10.47 -1.69 4.23
C GLN A 31 10.46 -1.10 2.81
N PHE A 32 11.47 -0.30 2.46
CA PHE A 32 11.60 0.32 1.14
C PHE A 32 11.64 -0.73 0.03
N LEU A 33 12.48 -1.76 0.16
CA LEU A 33 12.56 -2.85 -0.82
C LEU A 33 11.24 -3.63 -0.92
N ALA A 34 10.54 -3.85 0.20
CA ALA A 34 9.22 -4.48 0.20
C ALA A 34 8.17 -3.61 -0.51
N LEU A 35 8.21 -2.28 -0.36
CA LEU A 35 7.36 -1.34 -1.09
C LEU A 35 7.65 -1.36 -2.59
N THR A 36 8.92 -1.38 -2.99
CA THR A 36 9.32 -1.50 -4.40
C THR A 36 8.82 -2.82 -5.01
N LEU A 37 8.98 -3.93 -4.29
CA LEU A 37 8.45 -5.22 -4.74
C LEU A 37 6.92 -5.20 -4.88
N LEU A 38 6.22 -4.61 -3.91
CA LEU A 38 4.77 -4.49 -3.94
C LEU A 38 4.29 -3.68 -5.14
N GLU A 39 4.96 -2.56 -5.44
CA GLU A 39 4.70 -1.75 -6.63
C GLU A 39 4.86 -2.56 -7.92
N THR A 40 5.96 -3.30 -8.05
CA THR A 40 6.19 -4.17 -9.22
C THR A 40 5.10 -5.23 -9.35
N MET A 41 4.71 -5.88 -8.24
CA MET A 41 3.65 -6.90 -8.25
C MET A 41 2.31 -6.31 -8.70
N ILE A 42 1.93 -5.15 -8.18
CA ILE A 42 0.69 -4.45 -8.57
C ILE A 42 0.69 -4.14 -10.07
N LYS A 43 1.80 -3.63 -10.60
CA LYS A 43 1.90 -3.26 -12.02
C LYS A 43 1.85 -4.44 -12.98
N ASN A 44 2.26 -5.64 -12.56
CA ASN A 44 2.50 -6.76 -13.47
C ASN A 44 1.57 -7.96 -13.26
N CYS A 45 0.95 -8.13 -12.09
CA CYS A 45 0.20 -9.34 -11.75
C CYS A 45 -1.32 -9.18 -11.75
N GLY A 46 -1.82 -7.97 -12.08
CA GLY A 46 -3.24 -7.70 -12.27
C GLY A 46 -4.09 -7.85 -11.01
N ASP A 47 -5.39 -8.03 -11.22
CA ASP A 47 -6.48 -7.87 -10.24
C ASP A 47 -6.34 -8.72 -8.96
N PHE A 48 -5.74 -9.91 -9.08
CA PHE A 48 -5.63 -10.81 -7.94
C PHE A 48 -4.70 -10.26 -6.85
N VAL A 49 -3.61 -9.56 -7.23
CA VAL A 49 -2.72 -8.93 -6.25
C VAL A 49 -3.42 -7.80 -5.52
N HIS A 50 -4.19 -6.97 -6.24
CA HIS A 50 -4.99 -5.91 -5.63
C HIS A 50 -5.99 -6.45 -4.60
N PHE A 51 -6.71 -7.51 -4.96
CA PHE A 51 -7.61 -8.18 -4.05
C PHE A 51 -6.89 -8.63 -2.77
N GLN A 52 -5.72 -9.27 -2.90
CA GLN A 52 -4.93 -9.71 -1.72
C GLN A 52 -4.36 -8.54 -0.90
N VAL A 53 -3.98 -7.43 -1.53
CA VAL A 53 -3.50 -6.23 -0.85
C VAL A 53 -4.59 -5.63 0.04
N VAL A 54 -5.83 -5.58 -0.46
CA VAL A 54 -7.00 -5.11 0.28
C VAL A 54 -7.41 -6.12 1.36
N ASP A 55 -7.64 -7.38 1.00
CA ASP A 55 -8.09 -8.44 1.91
C ASP A 55 -7.16 -8.64 3.11
N ARG A 56 -5.85 -8.45 2.89
CA ARG A 56 -4.83 -8.60 3.94
C ARG A 56 -4.50 -7.30 4.65
N GLU A 57 -5.27 -6.23 4.46
CA GLU A 57 -5.08 -4.94 5.13
C GLU A 57 -3.67 -4.35 4.97
N VAL A 58 -3.03 -4.56 3.81
CA VAL A 58 -1.67 -4.03 3.57
C VAL A 58 -1.67 -2.50 3.59
N LEU A 59 -2.74 -1.89 3.06
CA LEU A 59 -2.91 -0.43 3.04
C LEU A 59 -2.97 0.18 4.45
N HIS A 60 -3.64 -0.50 5.38
CA HIS A 60 -3.70 -0.08 6.78
C HIS A 60 -2.32 -0.11 7.45
N ASP A 61 -1.50 -1.12 7.14
CA ASP A 61 -0.11 -1.16 7.62
C ASP A 61 0.74 -0.04 7.01
N MET A 62 0.56 0.28 5.72
CA MET A 62 1.24 1.41 5.08
C MET A 62 0.89 2.74 5.77
N VAL A 63 -0.38 2.98 6.09
CA VAL A 63 -0.82 4.16 6.86
C VAL A 63 -0.15 4.21 8.24
N LYS A 64 -0.09 3.08 8.96
CA LYS A 64 0.60 3.00 10.26
C LYS A 64 2.09 3.29 10.14
N ILE A 65 2.75 2.81 9.09
CA ILE A 65 4.17 3.07 8.85
C ILE A 65 4.41 4.56 8.63
N VAL A 66 3.59 5.23 7.80
CA VAL A 66 3.74 6.69 7.57
C VAL A 66 3.60 7.49 8.85
N ARG A 67 2.72 7.06 9.76
CA ARG A 67 2.47 7.70 11.05
C ARG A 67 3.57 7.48 12.09
N LYS A 68 4.28 6.36 12.03
CA LYS A 68 5.23 5.93 13.07
C LYS A 68 6.70 6.02 12.66
N SER A 69 6.98 5.91 11.36
CA SER A 69 8.35 5.92 10.85
C SER A 69 8.95 7.32 10.96
N THR A 70 10.25 7.39 11.29
CA THR A 70 11.05 8.62 11.18
C THR A 70 11.82 8.71 9.86
N ASP A 71 11.86 7.62 9.09
CA ASP A 71 12.54 7.56 7.80
C ASP A 71 11.69 8.23 6.72
N MET A 72 12.20 9.35 6.19
CA MET A 72 11.48 10.13 5.17
C MET A 72 11.35 9.38 3.84
N GLN A 73 12.36 8.60 3.43
CA GLN A 73 12.33 7.90 2.15
C GLN A 73 11.22 6.84 2.12
N VAL A 74 11.02 6.11 3.21
CA VAL A 74 9.92 5.16 3.34
C VAL A 74 8.57 5.87 3.34
N ARG A 75 8.44 6.99 4.07
CA ARG A 75 7.19 7.76 4.14
C ARG A 75 6.79 8.31 2.79
N ASP A 76 7.72 8.97 2.09
CA ASP A 76 7.50 9.57 0.79
C ASP A 76 7.16 8.51 -0.25
N LYS A 77 7.86 7.37 -0.22
CA LYS A 77 7.56 6.24 -1.12
C LYS A 77 6.12 5.75 -0.94
N ILE A 78 5.66 5.59 0.31
CA ILE A 78 4.27 5.17 0.58
C ILE A 78 3.28 6.20 0.06
N LEU A 79 3.50 7.49 0.31
CA LEU A 79 2.62 8.56 -0.13
C LEU A 79 2.50 8.58 -1.66
N VAL A 80 3.62 8.53 -2.37
CA VAL A 80 3.65 8.50 -3.85
C VAL A 80 2.90 7.27 -4.38
N LEU A 81 3.10 6.10 -3.78
CA LEU A 81 2.42 4.88 -4.21
C LEU A 81 0.91 4.97 -4.01
N LEU A 82 0.45 5.44 -2.83
CA LEU A 82 -0.98 5.57 -2.54
C LEU A 82 -1.65 6.60 -3.43
N ASP A 83 -0.98 7.72 -3.71
CA ASP A 83 -1.45 8.75 -4.64
C ASP A 83 -1.58 8.20 -6.07
N SER A 84 -0.52 7.56 -6.56
CA SER A 84 -0.52 6.97 -7.90
C SER A 84 -1.59 5.88 -8.05
N TRP A 85 -1.78 5.03 -7.04
CA TRP A 85 -2.77 3.96 -7.10
C TRP A 85 -4.20 4.49 -6.97
N GLN A 86 -4.47 5.47 -6.10
CA GLN A 86 -5.82 6.01 -6.01
C GLN A 86 -6.25 6.68 -7.33
N GLU A 87 -5.36 7.40 -8.01
CA GLU A 87 -5.64 7.98 -9.32
C GLU A 87 -5.87 6.89 -10.37
N ALA A 88 -4.95 5.92 -10.45
CA ALA A 88 -5.00 4.85 -11.45
C ALA A 88 -6.24 3.95 -11.30
N PHE A 89 -6.80 3.81 -10.08
CA PHE A 89 -7.94 2.94 -9.80
C PHE A 89 -9.26 3.67 -9.64
N GLY A 90 -9.34 4.95 -9.99
CA GLY A 90 -10.60 5.71 -10.09
C GLY A 90 -11.06 6.40 -8.80
N GLY A 91 -10.15 6.61 -7.84
CA GLY A 91 -10.41 7.37 -6.63
C GLY A 91 -11.55 6.78 -5.77
N PRO A 92 -12.44 7.62 -5.19
CA PRO A 92 -13.47 7.17 -4.25
C PRO A 92 -14.57 6.30 -4.89
N GLY A 93 -14.83 6.47 -6.20
CA GLY A 93 -15.79 5.65 -6.95
C GLY A 93 -15.16 4.46 -7.69
N GLY A 94 -13.86 4.24 -7.47
CA GLY A 94 -13.04 3.28 -8.17
C GLY A 94 -13.34 1.82 -7.82
N LYS A 95 -12.70 0.90 -8.55
CA LYS A 95 -12.79 -0.55 -8.26
C LYS A 95 -12.18 -0.92 -6.90
N TYR A 96 -11.16 -0.18 -6.49
CA TYR A 96 -10.45 -0.37 -5.22
C TYR A 96 -10.42 0.95 -4.43
N PRO A 97 -11.55 1.40 -3.87
CA PRO A 97 -11.63 2.68 -3.16
C PRO A 97 -10.77 2.72 -1.89
N GLN A 98 -10.32 1.57 -1.40
CA GLN A 98 -9.43 1.48 -0.23
C GLN A 98 -8.09 2.19 -0.45
N TYR A 99 -7.58 2.26 -1.69
CA TYR A 99 -6.39 3.06 -2.01
C TYR A 99 -6.65 4.55 -1.76
N TYR A 100 -7.79 5.05 -2.23
CA TYR A 100 -8.21 6.43 -1.99
C TYR A 100 -8.37 6.72 -0.50
N HIS A 101 -9.05 5.85 0.25
CA HIS A 101 -9.25 6.06 1.69
C HIS A 101 -7.92 6.11 2.46
N ALA A 102 -6.99 5.21 2.14
CA ALA A 102 -5.66 5.21 2.77
C ALA A 102 -4.86 6.48 2.44
N TYR A 103 -4.93 6.97 1.20
CA TYR A 103 -4.30 8.23 0.80
C TYR A 103 -4.94 9.43 1.51
N ALA A 104 -6.27 9.55 1.46
CA ALA A 104 -7.02 10.65 2.05
C ALA A 104 -6.77 10.78 3.56
N GLU A 105 -6.72 9.65 4.28
CA GLU A 105 -6.41 9.60 5.71
C GLU A 105 -5.02 10.20 6.03
N LEU A 106 -4.05 10.06 5.14
CA LEU A 106 -2.71 10.62 5.30
C LEU A 106 -2.64 12.09 4.85
N LYS A 107 -3.34 12.45 3.77
CA LYS A 107 -3.36 13.81 3.22
C LYS A 107 -4.01 14.81 4.17
N VAL A 108 -5.16 14.47 4.76
CA VAL A 108 -5.84 15.31 5.76
C VAL A 108 -4.90 15.68 6.92
N ARG A 109 -3.96 14.79 7.26
CA ARG A 109 -3.01 15.05 8.35
C ARG A 109 -1.82 15.93 7.92
N LEU A 110 -1.37 15.85 6.67
CA LEU A 110 -0.36 16.78 6.16
C LEU A 110 -0.92 18.21 6.11
N GLU A 111 -2.17 18.38 5.71
CA GLU A 111 -2.85 19.68 5.71
C GLU A 111 -3.03 20.21 7.14
N VAL A 112 -3.43 19.37 8.10
CA VAL A 112 -3.51 19.74 9.52
C VAL A 112 -2.15 20.12 10.12
N LEU A 113 -1.06 19.42 9.77
CA LEU A 113 0.29 19.78 10.24
C LEU A 113 0.79 21.11 9.67
N HIS A 114 0.48 21.43 8.40
CA HIS A 114 0.77 22.76 7.85
C HIS A 114 -0.08 23.84 8.54
N ALA A 115 -1.36 23.56 8.84
CA ALA A 115 -2.21 24.50 9.57
C ALA A 115 -1.75 24.72 11.03
N SER A 116 -1.31 23.68 11.73
CA SER A 116 -0.81 23.78 13.11
C SER A 116 0.58 24.42 13.26
N ASN A 117 1.37 24.51 12.18
CA ASN A 117 2.64 25.24 12.18
C ASN A 117 2.48 26.73 11.82
N ILE A 118 1.26 27.18 11.53
CA ILE A 118 0.92 28.57 11.16
C ILE A 118 0.07 29.25 12.27
N CYS A 119 -0.43 28.49 13.25
CA CYS A 119 -1.09 29.02 14.46
C CYS A 119 -0.10 29.07 15.64
#